data_AF-A0A435GMD7-F1
#
_entry.id   AF-A0A435GMD7-F1
#
_cell.length_a   1.000
_cell.length_b   1.000
_cell.length_c   1.000
_cell.angle_alpha   90.00
_cell.angle_beta   90.00
_cell.angle_gamma   90.00
#
_symmetry.space_group_name_H-M   'P 1'
#
loop_
_entity.id
_entity.type
_entity.pdbx_description
1 polymer ?
#
loop_
_entity_poly.entity_id
_entity_poly.type
_entity_poly.pdbx_seq_one_letter_code
_entity_poly.pdbx_strand_id
1 'polypeptide(L)'
;LFILTAVLAGLAGMISAFRISAASPVAGTGDELEVSAMVVVGGTALTGGRGTILGTIVGALMLRAIRNGIVLIGVPGLAYNIFVGLIILAMLILHALLQKNAARG
;
A
#
# COMPACT_ATOMS: atom_id res chain seq x y z
N LEU A 1 -14.24 -9.79 -13.46
CA LEU A 1 -13.27 -9.25 -12.48
C LEU A 1 -11.84 -9.68 -12.80
N PHE A 2 -11.56 -10.99 -12.92
CA PHE A 2 -10.22 -11.51 -13.28
C PHE A 2 -9.62 -10.94 -14.57
N ILE A 3 -10.41 -10.81 -15.65
CA ILE A 3 -9.93 -10.20 -16.90
C ILE A 3 -9.55 -8.73 -16.70
N LEU A 4 -10.38 -7.97 -15.97
CA LEU A 4 -10.12 -6.56 -15.69
C LEU A 4 -8.85 -6.37 -14.85
N THR A 5 -8.67 -7.19 -13.80
CA THR A 5 -7.46 -7.15 -12.97
C THR A 5 -6.21 -7.58 -13.75
N ALA A 6 -6.33 -8.57 -14.65
CA ALA A 6 -5.22 -8.99 -15.51
C ALA A 6 -4.79 -7.88 -16.48
N VAL A 7 -5.75 -7.19 -17.10
CA VAL A 7 -5.47 -6.04 -17.98
C VAL A 7 -4.83 -4.89 -17.20
N LEU A 8 -5.36 -4.53 -16.03
CA LEU A 8 -4.81 -3.47 -15.18
C LEU A 8 -3.40 -3.80 -14.67
N ALA A 9 -3.17 -5.04 -14.22
CA ALA A 9 -1.87 -5.50 -13.77
C ALA A 9 -0.85 -5.51 -14.92
N GLY A 10 -1.25 -5.97 -16.12
CA GLY A 10 -0.41 -5.93 -17.31
C GLY A 10 -0.01 -4.50 -17.71
N LEU A 11 -0.97 -3.55 -17.68
CA LEU A 11 -0.71 -2.13 -17.92
C LEU A 11 0.25 -1.54 -16.88
N ALA A 12 0.02 -1.80 -15.59
CA ALA A 12 0.88 -1.33 -14.52
C ALA A 12 2.32 -1.88 -14.66
N GLY A 13 2.47 -3.15 -15.03
CA GLY A 13 3.76 -3.78 -15.31
C GLY A 13 4.48 -3.13 -16.50
N MET A 14 3.76 -2.84 -17.59
CA MET A 14 4.32 -2.15 -18.76
C MET A 14 4.81 -0.74 -18.41
N ILE A 15 4.02 0.03 -17.65
CA ILE A 15 4.41 1.38 -17.19
C ILE A 15 5.64 1.31 -16.28
N SER A 16 5.69 0.34 -15.36
CA SER A 16 6.87 0.13 -14.51
C SER A 16 8.11 -0.25 -15.33
N ALA A 17 7.98 -1.10 -16.35
CA ALA A 17 9.08 -1.48 -17.22
C ALA A 17 9.68 -0.27 -17.96
N PHE A 18 8.83 0.65 -18.46
CA PHE A 18 9.32 1.90 -19.05
C PHE A 18 10.04 2.82 -18.06
N ARG A 19 9.64 2.80 -16.78
CA ARG A 19 10.28 3.59 -15.72
C ARG A 19 11.66 3.06 -15.34
N ILE A 20 11.89 1.76 -15.51
CA ILE A 20 13.09 1.04 -15.09
C ILE A 20 13.97 0.84 -16.33
N SER A 21 14.59 1.92 -16.85
CA SER A 21 15.47 1.84 -18.03
C SER A 21 16.73 0.98 -17.81
N ALA A 22 17.07 0.68 -16.55
CA ALA A 22 18.08 -0.29 -16.17
C ALA A 22 17.40 -1.38 -15.35
N ALA A 23 17.38 -2.61 -15.85
CA ALA A 23 16.78 -3.78 -15.20
C ALA A 23 17.46 -4.06 -13.85
N SER A 24 17.08 -3.29 -12.83
CA SER A 24 17.49 -3.51 -11.45
C SER A 24 16.58 -4.60 -10.90
N PRO A 25 17.12 -5.75 -10.46
CA PRO A 25 16.32 -6.84 -9.89
C PRO A 25 15.61 -6.45 -8.58
N VAL A 26 15.92 -5.26 -8.03
CA VAL A 26 15.26 -4.70 -6.84
C VAL A 26 14.06 -3.82 -7.21
N ALA A 27 13.82 -3.58 -8.51
CA ALA A 27 12.73 -2.71 -8.95
C ALA A 27 11.38 -3.43 -8.79
N GLY A 28 10.68 -3.11 -7.70
CA GLY A 28 9.40 -3.71 -7.31
C GLY A 28 9.44 -4.42 -5.96
N THR A 29 10.62 -4.67 -5.39
CA THR A 29 10.73 -5.33 -4.08
C THR A 29 10.26 -4.37 -2.99
N GLY A 30 9.20 -4.77 -2.28
CA GLY A 30 8.56 -3.96 -1.24
C GLY A 30 7.37 -3.11 -1.72
N ASP A 31 7.19 -2.93 -3.04
CA ASP A 31 6.04 -2.19 -3.59
C ASP A 31 4.71 -2.91 -3.26
N GLU A 32 4.72 -4.25 -3.20
CA GLU A 32 3.55 -5.06 -2.82
C GLU A 32 3.08 -4.77 -1.39
N LEU A 33 4.04 -4.65 -0.47
CA LEU A 33 3.79 -4.37 0.94
C LEU A 33 3.36 -2.91 1.12
N GLU A 34 3.97 -1.99 0.38
CA GLU A 34 3.58 -0.58 0.34
C GLU A 34 2.14 -0.42 -0.18
N VAL A 35 1.78 -1.13 -1.26
CA VAL A 35 0.41 -1.12 -1.82
C VAL A 35 -0.60 -1.65 -0.81
N SER A 36 -0.27 -2.72 -0.09
CA SER A 36 -1.14 -3.23 0.96
C SER A 36 -1.35 -2.20 2.09
N ALA A 37 -0.30 -1.49 2.50
CA ALA A 37 -0.43 -0.40 3.47
C ALA A 37 -1.33 0.74 2.96
N MET A 38 -1.16 1.14 1.69
CA MET A 38 -1.96 2.18 1.03
C MET A 38 -3.45 1.88 1.07
N VAL A 39 -3.82 0.65 0.69
CA VAL A 39 -5.21 0.22 0.63
C VAL A 39 -5.83 0.16 2.02
N VAL A 40 -5.05 -0.26 3.01
CA VAL A 40 -5.50 -0.44 4.39
C VAL A 40 -5.64 0.89 5.14
N VAL A 41 -4.72 1.84 4.93
CA VAL A 41 -4.87 3.22 5.41
C VAL A 41 -6.10 3.90 4.81
N GLY A 42 -6.44 3.55 3.56
CA GLY A 42 -7.69 3.95 2.92
C GLY A 42 -8.97 3.37 3.55
N GLY A 43 -8.86 2.57 4.61
CA GLY A 43 -10.01 2.02 5.34
C GLY A 43 -10.51 0.67 4.81
N THR A 44 -9.75 0.02 3.93
CA THR A 44 -10.07 -1.32 3.43
C THR A 44 -9.57 -2.37 4.41
N ALA A 45 -10.41 -3.32 4.80
CA ALA A 45 -10.05 -4.37 5.75
C ALA A 45 -8.99 -5.32 5.17
N LEU A 46 -7.99 -5.70 5.99
CA LEU A 46 -6.97 -6.70 5.63
C LEU A 46 -7.57 -8.04 5.22
N THR A 47 -8.66 -8.45 5.87
CA THR A 47 -9.35 -9.72 5.63
C THR A 47 -10.25 -9.69 4.38
N GLY A 48 -10.35 -8.54 3.70
CA GLY A 48 -11.29 -8.33 2.61
C GLY A 48 -12.74 -8.20 3.09
N GLY A 49 -13.62 -7.77 2.18
CA GLY A 49 -15.08 -7.74 2.39
C GLY A 49 -15.66 -6.47 3.01
N ARG A 50 -14.85 -5.54 3.53
CA ARG A 50 -15.31 -4.23 4.03
C ARG A 50 -14.32 -3.12 3.65
N GLY A 51 -14.80 -2.09 2.97
CA GLY A 51 -14.01 -0.95 2.50
C GLY A 51 -14.63 -0.27 1.28
N THR A 52 -14.17 0.93 0.94
CA THR A 52 -14.65 1.69 -0.23
C THR A 52 -13.50 1.99 -1.18
N ILE A 53 -13.78 1.95 -2.49
CA ILE A 53 -12.80 2.29 -3.54
C ILE A 53 -12.29 3.73 -3.35
N LEU A 54 -13.19 4.66 -3.02
CA LEU A 54 -12.84 6.06 -2.74
C LEU A 54 -11.84 6.19 -1.58
N GLY A 55 -12.07 5.46 -0.48
CA GLY A 55 -11.12 5.44 0.65
C GLY A 55 -9.74 4.93 0.25
N THR A 56 -9.69 3.85 -0.56
CA THR A 56 -8.44 3.29 -1.09
C THR A 56 -7.68 4.29 -1.96
N ILE A 57 -8.36 5.03 -2.85
CA ILE A 57 -7.72 6.04 -3.70
C ILE A 57 -7.12 7.15 -2.85
N VAL A 58 -7.86 7.64 -1.85
CA VAL A 58 -7.38 8.68 -0.93
C VAL A 58 -6.18 8.19 -0.12
N GLY A 59 -6.24 6.98 0.43
CA GLY A 59 -5.12 6.36 1.16
C GLY A 59 -3.87 6.20 0.32
N ALA A 60 -4.02 5.76 -0.94
CA ALA A 60 -2.93 5.65 -1.89
C ALA A 60 -2.31 7.02 -2.21
N LEU A 61 -3.13 8.05 -2.45
CA LEU A 61 -2.65 9.41 -2.71
C LEU A 61 -1.91 10.00 -1.51
N MET A 62 -2.40 9.79 -0.28
CA MET A 62 -1.76 10.31 0.93
C MET A 62 -0.37 9.69 1.13
N LEU A 63 -0.27 8.36 1.10
CA LEU A 63 1.02 7.68 1.31
C LEU A 63 2.00 7.96 0.16
N ARG A 64 1.52 8.06 -1.07
CA ARG A 64 2.36 8.47 -2.21
C ARG A 64 2.88 9.90 -2.06
N ALA A 65 2.05 10.81 -1.56
CA ALA A 65 2.46 12.19 -1.28
C ALA A 65 3.50 12.24 -0.15
N ILE A 66 3.31 11.46 0.92
CA ILE A 66 4.29 11.33 2.02
C ILE A 66 5.62 10.79 1.48
N ARG A 67 5.59 9.74 0.65
CA ARG A 67 6.79 9.18 0.01
C ARG A 67 7.55 10.24 -0.78
N ASN A 68 6.84 10.98 -1.64
CA ASN A 68 7.44 12.05 -2.43
C ASN A 68 7.99 13.18 -1.54
N GLY A 69 7.27 13.54 -0.47
CA GLY A 69 7.71 14.56 0.49
C GLY A 69 8.99 14.16 1.25
N ILE A 70 9.07 12.92 1.73
CA ILE A 70 10.26 12.38 2.42
C ILE A 70 11.47 12.37 1.49
N VAL A 71 11.28 11.98 0.23
CA VAL A 71 12.33 12.03 -0.79
C VAL A 71 12.79 13.46 -1.04
N LEU A 72 11.87 14.43 -1.08
CA LEU A 72 12.18 15.85 -1.29
C LEU A 72 12.97 16.48 -0.14
N ILE A 73 12.72 16.03 1.10
CA ILE A 73 13.42 16.46 2.31
C ILE A 73 14.82 15.80 2.42
N GLY A 74 15.16 14.88 1.52
CA GLY A 74 16.47 14.22 1.47
C GLY A 74 16.66 13.13 2.53
N VAL A 75 15.57 12.66 3.14
CA VAL A 75 15.62 11.57 4.12
C VAL A 75 15.86 10.24 3.39
N PRO A 76 16.74 9.36 3.90
CA PRO A 76 16.98 8.07 3.29
C PRO A 76 15.69 7.23 3.23
N GLY A 77 15.42 6.60 2.08
CA GLY A 77 14.23 5.77 1.86
C GLY A 77 14.06 4.60 2.84
N LEU A 78 15.13 4.25 3.57
CA LEU A 78 15.07 3.28 4.66
C LEU A 78 14.12 3.72 5.79
N ALA A 79 14.07 5.01 6.11
CA ALA A 79 13.12 5.53 7.11
C ALA A 79 11.67 5.39 6.64
N TYR A 80 11.42 5.55 5.33
CA TYR A 80 10.09 5.35 4.74
C TYR A 80 9.67 3.87 4.82
N ASN A 81 10.56 2.94 4.50
CA ASN A 81 10.25 1.50 4.59
C ASN A 81 9.89 1.07 6.03
N ILE A 82 10.61 1.58 7.03
CA ILE A 82 10.28 1.35 8.44
C ILE A 82 8.89 1.91 8.77
N PHE A 83 8.59 3.13 8.31
CA PHE A 83 7.30 3.79 8.54
C PHE A 83 6.13 3.00 7.94
N VAL A 84 6.27 2.51 6.71
CA VAL A 84 5.27 1.65 6.04
C VAL A 84 5.03 0.36 6.84
N GLY A 85 6.10 -0.31 7.28
CA GLY A 85 5.97 -1.51 8.11
C GLY A 85 5.26 -1.24 9.44
N LEU A 86 5.55 -0.11 10.08
CA LEU A 86 4.93 0.30 11.34
C LEU A 86 3.43 0.59 11.16
N ILE A 87 3.03 1.21 10.06
CA ILE A 87 1.61 1.44 9.72
C ILE A 87 0.84 0.12 9.59
N ILE A 88 1.42 -0.86 8.89
CA ILE A 88 0.77 -2.17 8.71
C ILE A 88 0.57 -2.84 10.07
N LEU A 89 1.60 -2.86 10.92
CA LEU A 89 1.52 -3.42 12.26
C LEU A 89 0.47 -2.69 13.12
N ALA A 90 0.48 -1.37 13.11
CA ALA A 90 -0.49 -0.56 13.85
C ALA A 90 -1.92 -0.87 13.43
N MET A 91 -2.18 -0.96 12.12
CA MET A 91 -3.51 -1.31 11.64
C MET A 91 -3.88 -2.76 11.96
N LEU A 92 -2.96 -3.71 11.85
CA LEU A 92 -3.21 -5.11 12.21
C LEU A 92 -3.65 -5.22 13.68
N ILE A 93 -2.96 -4.52 14.58
CA ILE A 93 -3.29 -4.48 16.01
C ILE A 93 -4.66 -3.83 16.21
N LEU A 94 -4.92 -2.68 15.57
CA LEU A 94 -6.21 -2.00 15.66
C LEU A 94 -7.35 -2.90 15.17
N HIS A 95 -7.15 -3.60 14.05
CA HIS A 95 -8.11 -4.54 13.49
C HIS A 95 -8.36 -5.72 14.44
N ALA A 96 -7.31 -6.29 15.03
CA ALA A 96 -7.42 -7.36 16.00
C ALA A 96 -8.17 -6.94 17.28
N LEU A 97 -7.95 -5.71 17.76
CA LEU A 97 -8.66 -5.16 18.91
C LEU A 97 -10.14 -4.93 18.61
N LEU A 98 -10.46 -4.36 17.45
CA LEU A 98 -11.85 -4.15 17.02
C LEU A 98 -12.59 -5.47 16.86
N GLN A 99 -11.97 -6.50 16.27
CA GLN A 99 -12.56 -7.84 16.16
C GLN A 99 -12.79 -8.49 17.54
N LYS A 100 -11.83 -8.37 18.47
CA LYS A 100 -11.99 -8.90 19.83
C LYS A 100 -13.14 -8.25 20.59
N ASN A 101 -13.40 -6.97 20.36
CA ASN A 101 -14.55 -6.27 20.96
C ASN A 101 -15.87 -6.68 20.30
N ALA A 102 -15.88 -6.90 18.99
CA ALA A 102 -17.06 -7.39 18.26
C ALA A 102 -17.42 -8.85 18.60
N ALA A 103 -16.45 -9.69 19.00
CA ALA A 103 -16.68 -11.07 19.43
C ALA A 103 -17.12 -11.20 20.90
N ARG A 104 -17.17 -10.09 21.66
CA ARG A 104 -17.56 -10.05 23.08
C ARG A 104 -18.94 -9.43 23.33
N GLY A 105 -19.60 -8.89 22.32
CA GLY A 105 -20.98 -8.37 22.38
C GLY A 105 -21.92 -9.28 21.61
#